data_AF-A0A061IW61-F1
#
_entry.id   AF-A0A061IW61-F1
#
_cell.length_a   1.000
_cell.length_b   1.000
_cell.length_c   1.000
_cell.angle_alpha   90.00
_cell.angle_beta   90.00
_cell.angle_gamma   90.00
#
_symmetry.space_group_name_H-M   'P 1'
#
loop_
_entity.id
_entity.type
_entity.pdbx_description
1 polymer ?
#
loop_
_entity_poly.entity_id
_entity_poly.type
_entity_poly.pdbx_seq_one_letter_code
_entity_poly.pdbx_strand_id
1 'polypeptide(L)'
;MKFLRRSWIKGLLLLNLLVMGSLLFFGWTEPKCAGEGAWKSSVAPRIPKHMMCVGERLLVDAKTGKLGDASGKNVIPLMVVPLMLDLGEFKNMMCNISAPIRRLLLVQNGEEAELQLYLQELEKIYGWTGRLIVKRHPENIGYSGAANIGLRLALSLSREEAPFVFVTNSDVTFSPEIFPNLLNDTYTMTKHDAARMDELAAEVANEPNEHSRGSRRKMKVLRSTPKDNLLSTSALLPDRVRYAPPDVRGKEFSQHYGCFCVNDHGACFTSVMLTRLAISTVGYFDENFYPAYFEDVEYGFRLKLLGFKERHIKYGTFVHQTSLNVRLSAKLKTKEAIWFRRVRPLGATYKYALAKWGRTGMCCGGYEEPFNGTIPVDVWVKDAARIRRIQAYGHGEWKRVPNVGYDTSLLEPVMTKS
;
A
#
# COMPACT_ATOMS: atom_id res chain seq x y z
N MET A 1 -75.64 19.66 5.93
CA MET A 1 -74.19 19.85 6.18
C MET A 1 -73.34 18.95 5.26
N LYS A 2 -73.36 19.22 3.95
CA LYS A 2 -72.49 18.59 2.93
C LYS A 2 -72.24 19.60 1.81
N PHE A 3 -71.54 20.69 2.08
CA PHE A 3 -71.10 21.65 1.04
C PHE A 3 -70.10 22.57 1.73
N LEU A 4 -68.79 22.26 1.71
CA LEU A 4 -67.69 23.22 2.01
C LEU A 4 -66.26 22.64 1.96
N ARG A 5 -66.01 21.39 1.54
CA ARG A 5 -64.65 20.81 1.48
C ARG A 5 -64.03 20.58 0.09
N ARG A 6 -64.62 21.13 -0.98
CA ARG A 6 -64.09 20.96 -2.37
C ARG A 6 -63.51 22.23 -3.02
N SER A 7 -63.52 23.39 -2.36
CA SER A 7 -63.08 24.66 -2.98
C SER A 7 -61.60 25.02 -2.76
N TRP A 8 -60.91 24.39 -1.80
CA TRP A 8 -59.51 24.72 -1.47
C TRP A 8 -58.48 24.01 -2.35
N ILE A 9 -58.82 22.83 -2.89
CA ILE A 9 -57.90 22.02 -3.72
C ILE A 9 -57.78 22.57 -5.15
N LYS A 10 -58.80 23.29 -5.65
CA LYS A 10 -58.74 23.95 -6.98
C LYS A 10 -57.91 25.25 -6.97
N GLY A 11 -57.82 25.95 -5.83
CA GLY A 11 -57.06 27.19 -5.70
C GLY A 11 -55.53 26.99 -5.75
N LEU A 12 -55.01 25.91 -5.17
CA LEU A 12 -53.57 25.63 -5.15
C LEU A 12 -53.01 25.11 -6.49
N LEU A 13 -53.86 24.49 -7.32
CA LEU A 13 -53.47 24.00 -8.65
C LEU A 13 -53.43 25.12 -9.71
N LEU A 14 -54.26 26.16 -9.56
CA LEU A 14 -54.25 27.34 -10.44
C LEU A 14 -53.05 28.27 -10.17
N LEU A 15 -52.57 28.34 -8.92
CA LEU A 15 -51.40 29.16 -8.57
C LEU A 15 -50.08 28.59 -9.13
N ASN A 16 -49.94 27.26 -9.20
CA ASN A 16 -48.74 26.60 -9.76
C ASN A 16 -48.67 26.67 -11.31
N LEU A 17 -49.81 26.71 -12.00
CA LEU A 17 -49.84 26.84 -13.46
C LEU A 17 -49.55 28.27 -13.93
N LEU A 18 -49.89 29.30 -13.14
CA LEU A 18 -49.58 30.70 -13.44
C LEU A 18 -48.09 31.05 -13.26
N VAL A 19 -47.39 30.40 -12.33
CA VAL A 19 -45.94 30.57 -12.12
C VAL A 19 -45.12 29.84 -13.20
N MET A 20 -45.60 28.71 -13.71
CA MET A 20 -44.93 27.99 -14.81
C MET A 20 -45.18 28.63 -16.19
N GLY A 21 -46.29 29.35 -16.38
CA GLY A 21 -46.60 30.07 -17.62
C GLY A 21 -45.88 31.42 -17.79
N SER A 22 -45.42 32.03 -16.71
CA SER A 22 -44.75 33.34 -16.74
C SER A 22 -43.23 33.27 -16.96
N LEU A 23 -42.63 32.08 -16.85
CA LEU A 23 -41.20 31.84 -17.14
C LEU A 23 -40.92 31.44 -18.59
N LEU A 24 -41.95 31.21 -19.41
CA LEU A 24 -41.82 30.79 -20.82
C LEU A 24 -42.17 31.87 -21.85
N PHE A 25 -42.49 33.10 -21.43
CA PHE A 25 -42.95 34.18 -22.33
C PHE A 25 -42.11 35.46 -22.36
N PHE A 26 -41.01 35.56 -21.61
CA PHE A 26 -40.04 36.65 -21.79
C PHE A 26 -38.86 36.17 -22.62
N GLY A 27 -39.05 36.20 -23.94
CA GLY A 27 -37.94 36.27 -24.88
C GLY A 27 -37.18 37.58 -24.63
N TRP A 28 -35.94 37.48 -24.17
CA TRP A 28 -35.01 38.60 -24.10
C TRP A 28 -33.95 38.41 -25.18
N THR A 29 -34.04 39.30 -26.15
CA THR A 29 -33.11 39.55 -27.24
C THR A 29 -31.69 39.79 -26.73
N GLU A 30 -30.71 39.11 -27.34
CA GLU A 30 -29.30 39.41 -27.15
C GLU A 30 -28.98 40.86 -27.57
N PRO A 31 -28.40 41.70 -26.70
CA PRO A 31 -27.84 42.97 -27.13
C PRO A 31 -26.44 42.75 -27.69
N LYS A 32 -26.27 43.01 -29.00
CA LYS A 32 -24.98 43.33 -29.59
C LYS A 32 -24.62 44.79 -29.29
N CYS A 33 -23.56 45.00 -28.53
CA CYS A 33 -22.66 46.17 -28.53
C CYS A 33 -21.38 45.71 -27.82
N ALA A 34 -20.22 45.63 -28.48
CA ALA A 34 -19.31 46.70 -28.92
C ALA A 34 -18.00 46.45 -28.16
N GLY A 35 -16.90 46.26 -28.89
CA GLY A 35 -15.64 45.81 -28.33
C GLY A 35 -15.00 46.82 -27.39
N GLU A 36 -14.44 46.32 -26.29
CA GLU A 36 -13.27 46.88 -25.63
C GLU A 36 -12.39 45.71 -25.18
N GLY A 37 -11.12 45.77 -25.57
CA GLY A 37 -10.14 44.73 -25.35
C GLY A 37 -9.84 44.56 -23.87
N ALA A 38 -10.21 43.40 -23.32
CA ALA A 38 -9.51 42.82 -22.19
C ALA A 38 -8.73 41.62 -22.71
N TRP A 39 -7.48 41.85 -23.06
CA TRP A 39 -6.47 40.79 -23.24
C TRP A 39 -6.29 40.10 -21.88
N LYS A 40 -7.22 39.23 -21.50
CA LYS A 40 -6.97 38.22 -20.47
C LYS A 40 -6.12 37.15 -21.15
N SER A 41 -4.83 37.44 -21.22
CA SER A 41 -3.80 36.42 -21.27
C SER A 41 -3.96 35.55 -20.00
N SER A 42 -4.91 34.62 -20.02
CA SER A 42 -4.92 33.51 -19.08
C SER A 42 -3.77 32.60 -19.49
N VAL A 43 -2.55 32.96 -19.06
CA VAL A 43 -1.45 32.00 -19.06
C VAL A 43 -1.93 30.87 -18.16
N ALA A 44 -2.31 29.74 -18.76
CA ALA A 44 -2.64 28.55 -18.00
C ALA A 44 -1.49 28.31 -17.01
N PRO A 45 -1.77 28.15 -15.71
CA PRO A 45 -0.72 28.05 -14.70
C PRO A 45 0.28 26.97 -15.11
N ARG A 46 1.55 27.35 -15.21
CA ARG A 46 2.62 26.47 -15.66
C ARG A 46 2.76 25.33 -14.65
N ILE A 47 2.47 24.11 -15.08
CA ILE A 47 2.64 22.90 -14.26
C ILE A 47 4.10 22.83 -13.79
N PRO A 48 4.36 22.68 -12.46
CA PRO A 48 5.72 22.56 -11.94
C PRO A 48 6.48 21.36 -12.53
N LYS A 49 7.79 21.52 -12.78
CA LYS A 49 8.64 20.48 -13.40
C LYS A 49 8.53 19.11 -12.70
N HIS A 50 8.52 19.09 -11.38
CA HIS A 50 8.45 17.84 -10.60
C HIS A 50 7.07 17.14 -10.73
N MET A 51 5.99 17.88 -10.98
CA MET A 51 4.69 17.29 -11.32
C MET A 51 4.67 16.80 -12.77
N MET A 52 5.38 17.47 -13.69
CA MET A 52 5.56 16.96 -15.06
C MET A 52 6.29 15.62 -15.07
N CYS A 53 7.33 15.45 -14.24
CA CYS A 53 8.01 14.16 -14.10
C CYS A 53 7.03 13.02 -13.75
N VAL A 54 6.06 13.27 -12.85
CA VAL A 54 5.01 12.28 -12.55
C VAL A 54 4.19 11.94 -13.80
N GLY A 55 3.75 12.95 -14.55
CA GLY A 55 3.02 12.75 -15.82
C GLY A 55 3.82 11.96 -16.84
N GLU A 56 5.11 12.26 -17.00
CA GLU A 56 6.00 11.52 -17.90
C GLU A 56 6.16 10.06 -17.51
N ARG A 57 6.26 9.74 -16.21
CA ARG A 57 6.30 8.33 -15.76
C ARG A 57 4.97 7.63 -15.95
N LEU A 58 3.86 8.33 -15.75
CA LEU A 58 2.52 7.79 -16.00
C LEU A 58 2.17 7.73 -17.50
N LEU A 59 3.02 8.28 -18.37
CA LEU A 59 2.75 8.49 -19.79
C LEU A 59 1.45 9.27 -20.03
N VAL A 60 1.26 10.34 -19.28
CA VAL A 60 0.12 11.26 -19.37
C VAL A 60 0.62 12.66 -19.69
N ASP A 61 0.20 13.19 -20.84
CA ASP A 61 0.43 14.59 -21.18
C ASP A 61 -0.70 15.46 -20.61
N ALA A 62 -0.40 16.16 -19.51
CA ALA A 62 -1.37 17.04 -18.85
C ALA A 62 -1.81 18.24 -19.70
N LYS A 63 -1.06 18.62 -20.75
CA LYS A 63 -1.41 19.76 -21.61
C LYS A 63 -2.37 19.35 -22.71
N THR A 64 -2.16 18.15 -23.28
CA THR A 64 -2.96 17.66 -24.42
C THR A 64 -4.06 16.68 -24.01
N GLY A 65 -4.00 16.14 -22.78
CA GLY A 65 -4.87 15.06 -22.32
C GLY A 65 -4.55 13.70 -22.95
N LYS A 66 -3.44 13.58 -23.70
CA LYS A 66 -3.07 12.34 -24.38
C LYS A 66 -2.52 11.31 -23.40
N LEU A 67 -2.98 10.06 -23.55
CA LEU A 67 -2.48 8.89 -22.83
C LEU A 67 -1.53 8.09 -23.74
N GLY A 68 -0.31 7.85 -23.28
CA GLY A 68 0.63 6.92 -23.90
C GLY A 68 0.35 5.46 -23.52
N ASP A 69 0.93 4.52 -24.25
CA ASP A 69 0.79 3.10 -23.99
C ASP A 69 1.59 2.68 -22.74
N ALA A 70 0.89 2.26 -21.69
CA ALA A 70 1.48 1.75 -20.45
C ALA A 70 1.34 0.21 -20.35
N SER A 71 1.25 -0.46 -21.50
CA SER A 71 1.34 -1.91 -21.62
C SER A 71 2.77 -2.36 -21.92
N GLY A 72 3.05 -3.64 -21.70
CA GLY A 72 4.33 -4.25 -22.06
C GLY A 72 5.28 -4.50 -20.89
N LYS A 73 6.40 -5.15 -21.23
CA LYS A 73 7.37 -5.70 -20.27
C LYS A 73 8.43 -4.68 -19.80
N ASN A 74 8.42 -3.47 -20.34
CA ASN A 74 9.28 -2.35 -19.95
C ASN A 74 8.56 -1.33 -19.05
N VAL A 75 7.38 -1.69 -18.53
CA VAL A 75 6.56 -0.84 -17.66
C VAL A 75 6.49 -1.45 -16.25
N ILE A 76 6.61 -0.60 -15.24
CA ILE A 76 6.32 -0.97 -13.85
C ILE A 76 4.80 -1.11 -13.69
N PRO A 77 4.25 -2.31 -13.42
CA PRO A 77 2.81 -2.55 -13.44
C PRO A 77 2.07 -1.82 -12.31
N LEU A 78 2.61 -1.90 -11.09
CA LEU A 78 2.13 -1.17 -9.93
C LEU A 78 3.32 -0.72 -9.09
N MET A 79 3.41 0.59 -8.87
CA MET A 79 4.38 1.21 -7.98
C MET A 79 3.69 1.76 -6.75
N VAL A 80 4.23 1.48 -5.57
CA VAL A 80 3.68 1.88 -4.27
C VAL A 80 4.73 2.71 -3.54
N VAL A 81 4.36 3.93 -3.17
CA VAL A 81 5.24 4.86 -2.46
C VAL A 81 4.55 5.35 -1.19
N PRO A 82 4.90 4.77 -0.02
CA PRO A 82 4.56 5.35 1.27
C PRO A 82 5.28 6.69 1.47
N LEU A 83 4.56 7.73 1.91
CA LEU A 83 5.07 9.09 2.07
C LEU A 83 4.69 9.65 3.45
N MET A 84 5.62 10.32 4.13
CA MET A 84 5.38 11.00 5.41
C MET A 84 5.94 12.43 5.43
N LEU A 85 7.25 12.62 5.66
CA LEU A 85 7.91 13.95 5.70
C LEU A 85 8.73 14.24 4.43
N ASP A 86 8.85 13.24 3.57
CA ASP A 86 9.84 13.07 2.50
C ASP A 86 9.36 13.60 1.14
N LEU A 87 8.62 14.71 1.15
CA LEU A 87 8.08 15.34 -0.08
C LEU A 87 9.19 15.77 -1.06
N GLY A 88 10.30 16.31 -0.55
CA GLY A 88 11.41 16.77 -1.38
C GLY A 88 12.05 15.63 -2.16
N GLU A 89 12.31 14.53 -1.47
CA GLU A 89 12.93 13.32 -2.00
C GLU A 89 11.99 12.59 -2.95
N PHE A 90 10.68 12.56 -2.66
CA PHE A 90 9.68 12.08 -3.62
C PHE A 90 9.75 12.83 -4.96
N LYS A 91 9.82 14.16 -4.94
CA LYS A 91 9.92 14.98 -6.17
C LYS A 91 11.18 14.62 -6.96
N ASN A 92 12.30 14.42 -6.28
CA ASN A 92 13.57 14.05 -6.91
C ASN A 92 13.51 12.63 -7.51
N MET A 93 13.01 11.66 -6.75
CA MET A 93 12.87 10.27 -7.18
C MET A 93 11.99 10.16 -8.43
N MET A 94 10.84 10.86 -8.47
CA MET A 94 9.95 10.81 -9.63
C MET A 94 10.57 11.35 -10.91
N CYS A 95 11.49 12.32 -10.81
CA CYS A 95 12.27 12.81 -11.95
C CYS A 95 13.47 11.91 -12.31
N ASN A 96 13.89 11.04 -11.39
CA ASN A 96 15.04 10.15 -11.57
C ASN A 96 14.66 8.78 -12.15
N ILE A 97 13.48 8.24 -11.83
CA ILE A 97 13.01 6.96 -12.37
C ILE A 97 13.02 7.02 -13.91
N SER A 98 13.64 6.04 -14.58
CA SER A 98 13.76 6.03 -16.04
C SER A 98 12.65 5.25 -16.75
N ALA A 99 11.84 4.48 -16.02
CA ALA A 99 10.81 3.61 -16.59
C ALA A 99 9.39 4.16 -16.47
N PRO A 100 8.50 3.87 -17.44
CA PRO A 100 7.07 4.11 -17.30
C PRO A 100 6.45 3.31 -16.15
N ILE A 101 5.37 3.86 -15.60
CA ILE A 101 4.57 3.29 -14.51
C ILE A 101 3.12 3.22 -14.99
N ARG A 102 2.55 2.01 -14.98
CA ARG A 102 1.15 1.79 -15.35
C ARG A 102 0.19 2.31 -14.28
N ARG A 103 0.47 2.02 -13.01
CA ARG A 103 -0.27 2.54 -11.85
C ARG A 103 0.69 2.98 -10.75
N LEU A 104 0.55 4.24 -10.33
CA LEU A 104 1.28 4.81 -9.20
C LEU A 104 0.31 4.99 -8.03
N LEU A 105 0.56 4.27 -6.94
CA LEU A 105 -0.13 4.42 -5.68
C LEU A 105 0.75 5.22 -4.71
N LEU A 106 0.28 6.41 -4.33
CA LEU A 106 0.89 7.23 -3.29
C LEU A 106 0.08 7.08 -2.01
N VAL A 107 0.75 6.74 -0.91
CA VAL A 107 0.09 6.59 0.40
C VAL A 107 0.63 7.66 1.34
N GLN A 108 -0.17 8.69 1.59
CA GLN A 108 0.11 9.69 2.61
C GLN A 108 -0.14 9.10 4.00
N ASN A 109 0.91 9.02 4.81
CA ASN A 109 0.92 8.39 6.12
C ASN A 109 1.20 9.41 7.24
N GLY A 110 0.16 10.16 7.62
CA GLY A 110 0.22 11.34 8.50
C GLY A 110 -0.44 12.57 7.87
N GLU A 111 -0.46 13.70 8.59
CA GLU A 111 -1.14 14.95 8.17
C GLU A 111 -0.19 16.06 7.71
N GLU A 112 0.97 15.72 7.14
CA GLU A 112 1.94 16.72 6.70
C GLU A 112 1.35 17.62 5.61
N ALA A 113 1.13 18.90 5.93
CA ALA A 113 0.28 19.80 5.14
C ALA A 113 0.83 20.05 3.74
N GLU A 114 2.15 20.23 3.59
CA GLU A 114 2.77 20.45 2.28
C GLU A 114 2.63 19.22 1.38
N LEU A 115 2.80 18.02 1.94
CA LEU A 115 2.58 16.77 1.23
C LEU A 115 1.12 16.64 0.80
N GLN A 116 0.18 16.94 1.69
CA GLN A 116 -1.25 16.89 1.39
C GLN A 116 -1.63 17.80 0.22
N LEU A 117 -1.21 19.06 0.25
CA LEU A 117 -1.47 20.02 -0.82
C LEU A 117 -0.85 19.56 -2.15
N TYR A 118 0.38 19.06 -2.09
CA TYR A 118 1.06 18.55 -3.27
C TYR A 118 0.33 17.37 -3.91
N LEU A 119 -0.12 16.40 -3.10
CA LEU A 119 -0.87 15.24 -3.58
C LEU A 119 -2.26 15.63 -4.12
N GLN A 120 -2.93 16.63 -3.52
CA GLN A 120 -4.19 17.17 -4.04
C GLN A 120 -4.01 17.77 -5.44
N GLU A 121 -2.92 18.50 -5.68
CA GLU A 121 -2.63 19.05 -7.00
C GLU A 121 -2.30 17.94 -8.02
N LEU A 122 -1.54 16.91 -7.62
CA LEU A 122 -1.30 15.76 -8.50
C LEU A 122 -2.59 15.04 -8.90
N GLU A 123 -3.53 14.85 -7.97
CA GLU A 123 -4.84 14.25 -8.28
C GLU A 123 -5.67 15.11 -9.22
N LYS A 124 -5.65 16.44 -9.05
CA LYS A 124 -6.33 17.36 -10.00
C LYS A 124 -5.78 17.21 -11.42
N ILE A 125 -4.47 17.05 -11.56
CA ILE A 125 -3.81 16.99 -12.87
C ILE A 125 -3.95 15.59 -13.51
N TYR A 126 -3.74 14.52 -12.74
CA TYR A 126 -3.58 13.16 -13.28
C TYR A 126 -4.61 12.13 -12.77
N GLY A 127 -5.39 12.46 -11.74
CA GLY A 127 -6.29 11.51 -11.08
C GLY A 127 -7.41 10.98 -11.98
N TRP A 128 -7.85 11.78 -12.96
CA TRP A 128 -8.88 11.38 -13.94
C TRP A 128 -8.46 10.18 -14.82
N THR A 129 -7.17 9.86 -14.89
CA THR A 129 -6.64 8.77 -15.73
C THR A 129 -6.80 7.38 -15.11
N GLY A 130 -7.02 7.29 -13.79
CA GLY A 130 -6.94 6.04 -13.03
C GLY A 130 -5.51 5.44 -12.94
N ARG A 131 -4.48 6.09 -13.50
CA ARG A 131 -3.07 5.70 -13.38
C ARG A 131 -2.41 6.24 -12.12
N LEU A 132 -2.90 7.38 -11.59
CA LEU A 132 -2.52 7.89 -10.27
C LEU A 132 -3.61 7.56 -9.25
N ILE A 133 -3.21 6.95 -8.14
CA ILE A 133 -4.08 6.68 -6.99
C ILE A 133 -3.41 7.29 -5.77
N VAL A 134 -4.15 8.11 -5.02
CA VAL A 134 -3.69 8.63 -3.74
C VAL A 134 -4.57 8.08 -2.62
N LYS A 135 -3.94 7.58 -1.56
CA LYS A 135 -4.61 7.15 -0.33
C LYS A 135 -4.08 7.99 0.83
N ARG A 136 -4.98 8.49 1.67
CA ARG A 136 -4.66 9.39 2.78
C ARG A 136 -5.02 8.73 4.10
N HIS A 137 -4.06 8.70 5.01
CA HIS A 137 -4.18 8.13 6.34
C HIS A 137 -3.64 9.13 7.37
N PRO A 138 -4.49 10.01 7.91
CA PRO A 138 -4.06 11.00 8.90
C PRO A 138 -3.50 10.38 10.18
N GLU A 139 -4.04 9.23 10.59
CA GLU A 139 -3.74 8.57 11.87
C GLU A 139 -2.36 7.88 11.96
N ASN A 140 -1.52 7.98 10.92
CA ASN A 140 -0.32 7.18 10.68
C ASN A 140 -0.56 5.66 10.90
N ILE A 141 -0.66 4.90 9.83
CA ILE A 141 -0.88 3.45 9.86
C ILE A 141 0.42 2.63 9.83
N GLY A 142 1.57 3.30 9.96
CA GLY A 142 2.89 2.70 9.86
C GLY A 142 3.28 2.29 8.44
N TYR A 143 4.55 1.95 8.25
CA TYR A 143 5.08 1.56 6.94
C TYR A 143 4.43 0.28 6.42
N SER A 144 4.33 -0.76 7.26
CA SER A 144 3.67 -2.02 6.90
C SER A 144 2.25 -1.78 6.39
N GLY A 145 1.45 -0.99 7.10
CA GLY A 145 0.09 -0.64 6.71
C GLY A 145 0.03 0.11 5.38
N ALA A 146 0.94 1.07 5.16
CA ALA A 146 1.00 1.82 3.92
C ALA A 146 1.39 0.95 2.71
N ALA A 147 2.42 0.12 2.83
CA ALA A 147 2.81 -0.84 1.78
C ALA A 147 1.69 -1.84 1.47
N ASN A 148 1.01 -2.30 2.53
CA ASN A 148 -0.09 -3.25 2.49
C ASN A 148 -1.32 -2.79 1.71
N ILE A 149 -1.59 -1.48 1.63
CA ILE A 149 -2.63 -0.92 0.75
C ILE A 149 -2.31 -1.24 -0.71
N GLY A 150 -1.03 -1.12 -1.10
CA GLY A 150 -0.56 -1.46 -2.42
C GLY A 150 -0.60 -2.96 -2.70
N LEU A 151 -0.22 -3.79 -1.74
CA LEU A 151 -0.31 -5.25 -1.89
C LEU A 151 -1.77 -5.72 -2.05
N ARG A 152 -2.70 -5.13 -1.30
CA ARG A 152 -4.15 -5.41 -1.45
C ARG A 152 -4.66 -4.98 -2.82
N LEU A 153 -4.27 -3.79 -3.29
CA LEU A 153 -4.62 -3.31 -4.63
C LEU A 153 -4.07 -4.28 -5.70
N ALA A 154 -2.83 -4.73 -5.56
CA ALA A 154 -2.27 -5.70 -6.48
C ALA A 154 -3.14 -6.95 -6.56
N LEU A 155 -3.50 -7.54 -5.41
CA LEU A 155 -4.32 -8.76 -5.37
C LEU A 155 -5.76 -8.54 -5.86
N SER A 156 -6.30 -7.33 -5.82
CA SER A 156 -7.62 -7.02 -6.39
C SER A 156 -7.60 -6.80 -7.90
N LEU A 157 -6.43 -6.56 -8.50
CA LEU A 157 -6.24 -6.44 -9.94
C LEU A 157 -6.03 -7.82 -10.58
N SER A 158 -6.23 -7.92 -11.88
CA SER A 158 -5.85 -9.12 -12.64
C SER A 158 -4.35 -9.40 -12.57
N ARG A 159 -3.95 -10.65 -12.82
CA ARG A 159 -2.53 -11.05 -12.79
C ARG A 159 -1.71 -10.33 -13.85
N GLU A 160 -2.32 -10.04 -14.98
CA GLU A 160 -1.72 -9.34 -16.12
C GLU A 160 -1.52 -7.86 -15.82
N GLU A 161 -2.40 -7.26 -15.02
CA GLU A 161 -2.27 -5.86 -14.60
C GLU A 161 -1.25 -5.64 -13.49
N ALA A 162 -1.10 -6.61 -12.58
CA ALA A 162 -0.17 -6.55 -11.46
C ALA A 162 0.50 -7.91 -11.18
N PRO A 163 1.42 -8.37 -12.06
CA PRO A 163 2.16 -9.62 -11.88
C PRO A 163 3.20 -9.51 -10.74
N PHE A 164 3.60 -8.29 -10.41
CA PHE A 164 4.46 -7.95 -9.29
C PHE A 164 4.19 -6.50 -8.86
N VAL A 165 4.71 -6.11 -7.70
CA VAL A 165 4.54 -4.77 -7.13
C VAL A 165 5.91 -4.19 -6.82
N PHE A 166 6.17 -2.98 -7.29
CA PHE A 166 7.36 -2.24 -6.90
C PHE A 166 7.04 -1.37 -5.68
N VAL A 167 7.53 -1.75 -4.51
CA VAL A 167 7.43 -0.96 -3.28
C VAL A 167 8.76 -0.24 -3.10
N THR A 168 8.71 1.08 -2.95
CA THR A 168 9.93 1.86 -2.74
C THR A 168 9.72 3.01 -1.77
N ASN A 169 10.76 3.29 -1.00
CA ASN A 169 10.92 4.58 -0.33
C ASN A 169 11.18 5.68 -1.37
N SER A 170 10.99 6.93 -0.97
CA SER A 170 11.22 8.11 -1.81
C SER A 170 12.66 8.64 -1.75
N ASP A 171 13.46 8.19 -0.77
CA ASP A 171 14.81 8.68 -0.45
C ASP A 171 15.90 7.90 -1.20
N VAL A 172 15.60 7.56 -2.45
CA VAL A 172 16.42 6.71 -3.31
C VAL A 172 16.70 7.36 -4.66
N THR A 173 17.84 7.02 -5.23
CA THR A 173 18.26 7.39 -6.58
C THR A 173 18.74 6.15 -7.33
N PHE A 174 18.26 5.99 -8.56
CA PHE A 174 18.57 4.90 -9.48
C PHE A 174 19.40 5.41 -10.65
N SER A 175 20.39 4.65 -11.09
CA SER A 175 20.98 4.87 -12.41
C SER A 175 20.03 4.38 -13.52
N PRO A 176 20.11 4.97 -14.74
CA PRO A 176 19.14 4.71 -15.81
C PRO A 176 19.00 3.24 -16.23
N GLU A 177 20.07 2.45 -16.11
CA GLU A 177 20.19 1.05 -16.50
C GLU A 177 19.51 0.06 -15.54
N ILE A 178 19.12 0.49 -14.33
CA ILE A 178 18.49 -0.41 -13.35
C ILE A 178 17.14 -0.92 -13.87
N PHE A 179 16.23 -0.03 -14.27
CA PHE A 179 14.87 -0.44 -14.58
C PHE A 179 14.72 -1.32 -15.82
N PRO A 180 15.38 -1.05 -16.97
CA PRO A 180 15.27 -1.93 -18.13
C PRO A 180 15.66 -3.38 -17.82
N ASN A 181 16.75 -3.57 -17.09
CA ASN A 181 17.24 -4.90 -16.72
C ASN A 181 16.38 -5.53 -15.62
N LEU A 182 15.97 -4.77 -14.60
CA LEU A 182 15.12 -5.26 -13.50
C LEU A 182 13.75 -5.71 -13.99
N LEU A 183 13.12 -4.95 -14.88
CA LEU A 183 11.85 -5.32 -15.47
C LEU A 183 12.01 -6.59 -16.33
N ASN A 184 13.06 -6.66 -17.16
CA ASN A 184 13.35 -7.85 -17.95
C ASN A 184 13.56 -9.11 -17.09
N ASP A 185 14.40 -9.03 -16.04
CA ASP A 185 14.63 -10.11 -15.09
C ASP A 185 13.32 -10.52 -14.41
N THR A 186 12.55 -9.56 -13.89
CA THR A 186 11.31 -9.84 -13.16
C THR A 186 10.27 -10.53 -14.06
N TYR A 187 9.97 -9.99 -15.24
CA TYR A 187 9.02 -10.61 -16.17
C TYR A 187 9.48 -11.99 -16.67
N THR A 188 10.79 -12.18 -16.88
CA THR A 188 11.33 -13.44 -17.39
C THR A 188 11.33 -14.53 -16.32
N MET A 189 11.73 -14.19 -15.10
CA MET A 189 11.89 -15.14 -14.00
C MET A 189 10.57 -15.49 -13.30
N THR A 190 9.52 -14.68 -13.47
CA THR A 190 8.17 -14.93 -12.90
C THR A 190 7.20 -15.53 -13.92
N LYS A 191 7.63 -15.83 -15.15
CA LYS A 191 6.76 -16.29 -16.25
C LYS A 191 5.92 -17.55 -15.94
N HIS A 192 6.36 -18.37 -14.99
CA HIS A 192 5.70 -19.62 -14.59
C HIS A 192 4.84 -19.47 -13.32
N ASP A 193 4.86 -18.31 -12.66
CA ASP A 193 4.16 -18.11 -11.39
C ASP A 193 2.64 -18.19 -11.56
N ALA A 194 2.11 -17.81 -12.73
CA ALA A 194 0.67 -17.88 -12.99
C ALA A 194 0.13 -19.31 -12.86
N ALA A 195 0.75 -20.29 -13.52
CA ALA A 195 0.34 -21.69 -13.44
C ALA A 195 0.40 -22.21 -11.99
N ARG A 196 1.47 -21.86 -11.26
CA ARG A 196 1.62 -22.24 -9.86
C ARG A 196 0.51 -21.65 -8.97
N MET A 197 0.13 -20.40 -9.21
CA MET A 197 -0.97 -19.77 -8.49
C MET A 197 -2.32 -20.44 -8.77
N ASP A 198 -2.57 -20.90 -10.00
CA ASP A 198 -3.81 -21.60 -10.36
C ASP A 198 -3.91 -22.96 -9.64
N GLU A 199 -2.80 -23.71 -9.56
CA GLU A 199 -2.73 -24.95 -8.78
C GLU A 199 -3.03 -24.72 -7.30
N LEU A 200 -2.40 -23.72 -6.69
CA LEU A 200 -2.60 -23.39 -5.28
C LEU A 200 -4.03 -22.91 -5.00
N ALA A 201 -4.61 -22.12 -5.91
CA ALA A 201 -6.00 -21.68 -5.79
C ALA A 201 -6.97 -22.86 -5.84
N ALA A 202 -6.74 -23.83 -6.71
CA ALA A 202 -7.53 -25.06 -6.78
C ALA A 202 -7.39 -25.90 -5.49
N GLU A 203 -6.18 -26.01 -4.93
CA GLU A 203 -5.94 -26.73 -3.66
C GLU A 203 -6.69 -26.04 -2.50
N VAL A 204 -6.54 -24.71 -2.36
CA VAL A 204 -7.20 -23.93 -1.30
C VAL A 204 -8.73 -23.96 -1.44
N ALA A 205 -9.28 -23.95 -2.66
CA ALA A 205 -10.72 -24.02 -2.89
C ALA A 205 -11.36 -25.33 -2.39
N ASN A 206 -10.56 -26.40 -2.26
CA ASN A 206 -11.00 -27.71 -1.74
C ASN A 206 -10.86 -27.83 -0.21
N GLU A 207 -10.50 -26.75 0.50
CA GLU A 207 -10.46 -26.76 1.96
C GLU A 207 -11.85 -26.56 2.61
N PRO A 208 -12.16 -27.23 3.74
CA PRO A 208 -11.28 -28.10 4.51
C PRO A 208 -11.03 -29.47 3.85
N ASN A 209 -9.79 -29.97 3.95
CA ASN A 209 -9.37 -31.29 3.48
C ASN A 209 -8.55 -32.04 4.57
N GLU A 210 -7.93 -33.18 4.27
CA GLU A 210 -7.17 -34.01 5.22
C GLU A 210 -5.97 -33.30 5.90
N HIS A 211 -5.49 -32.21 5.31
CA HIS A 211 -4.44 -31.36 5.86
C HIS A 211 -4.99 -30.24 6.75
N SER A 212 -6.28 -29.92 6.63
CA SER A 212 -6.89 -28.85 7.40
C SER A 212 -6.92 -29.16 8.89
N ARG A 213 -6.59 -28.15 9.70
CA ARG A 213 -6.67 -28.25 11.17
C ARG A 213 -8.06 -28.65 11.66
N GLY A 214 -9.10 -28.27 10.93
CA GLY A 214 -10.48 -28.66 11.24
C GLY A 214 -10.78 -30.14 11.13
N SER A 215 -10.17 -30.81 10.15
CA SER A 215 -10.35 -32.24 9.91
C SER A 215 -9.73 -33.12 10.98
N ARG A 216 -8.72 -32.60 11.71
CA ARG A 216 -8.04 -33.33 12.80
C ARG A 216 -8.56 -32.99 14.19
N ARG A 217 -9.13 -31.79 14.41
CA ARG A 217 -9.40 -31.25 15.76
C ARG A 217 -10.71 -30.45 15.92
N LYS A 218 -11.66 -30.52 14.97
CA LYS A 218 -12.89 -29.70 14.97
C LYS A 218 -12.65 -28.18 15.06
N MET A 219 -11.46 -27.70 14.70
CA MET A 219 -11.14 -26.27 14.63
C MET A 219 -11.65 -25.65 13.32
N LYS A 220 -11.96 -24.35 13.29
CA LYS A 220 -12.22 -23.68 12.00
C LYS A 220 -10.95 -23.63 11.15
N VAL A 221 -11.13 -23.71 9.83
CA VAL A 221 -10.07 -23.42 8.86
C VAL A 221 -9.58 -21.98 9.10
N LEU A 222 -8.27 -21.80 9.17
CA LEU A 222 -7.66 -20.51 9.48
C LEU A 222 -7.49 -19.68 8.20
N ARG A 223 -8.51 -18.88 7.87
CA ARG A 223 -8.54 -18.01 6.68
C ARG A 223 -9.09 -16.64 7.05
N SER A 224 -8.34 -15.59 6.75
CA SER A 224 -8.81 -14.21 6.78
C SER A 224 -9.53 -13.86 5.49
N THR A 225 -10.60 -13.08 5.60
CA THR A 225 -11.30 -12.43 4.49
C THR A 225 -10.73 -11.03 4.24
N PRO A 226 -10.98 -10.42 3.07
CA PRO A 226 -10.60 -9.03 2.81
C PRO A 226 -11.20 -8.00 3.79
N LYS A 227 -12.23 -8.38 4.55
CA LYS A 227 -12.86 -7.52 5.57
C LYS A 227 -12.22 -7.66 6.95
N ASP A 228 -11.35 -8.65 7.15
CA ASP A 228 -10.67 -8.88 8.42
C ASP A 228 -9.53 -7.89 8.59
N ASN A 229 -9.68 -7.02 9.59
CA ASN A 229 -8.68 -6.01 9.94
C ASN A 229 -7.79 -6.45 11.11
N LEU A 230 -8.04 -7.64 11.67
CA LEU A 230 -7.34 -8.19 12.83
C LEU A 230 -6.53 -9.43 12.48
N LEU A 231 -7.13 -10.44 11.86
CA LEU A 231 -6.42 -11.63 11.41
C LEU A 231 -5.93 -11.43 9.98
N SER A 232 -4.66 -11.74 9.72
CA SER A 232 -4.13 -11.87 8.38
C SER A 232 -3.61 -13.28 8.15
N THR A 233 -4.03 -13.88 7.03
CA THR A 233 -3.52 -15.13 6.48
C THR A 233 -3.30 -14.98 4.99
N SER A 234 -2.41 -15.78 4.41
CA SER A 234 -2.20 -15.80 2.96
C SER A 234 -3.41 -16.35 2.21
N ALA A 235 -3.72 -15.73 1.07
CA ALA A 235 -4.83 -16.14 0.22
C ALA A 235 -4.62 -17.53 -0.39
N LEU A 236 -3.38 -17.83 -0.81
CA LEU A 236 -3.05 -19.02 -1.61
C LEU A 236 -2.04 -19.96 -0.93
N LEU A 237 -1.77 -19.82 0.37
CA LEU A 237 -0.99 -20.84 1.09
C LEU A 237 -1.92 -21.97 1.52
N PRO A 238 -1.85 -23.19 0.95
CA PRO A 238 -2.74 -24.28 1.35
C PRO A 238 -2.37 -24.83 2.73
N ASP A 239 -3.35 -25.43 3.41
CA ASP A 239 -3.20 -26.01 4.75
C ASP A 239 -2.13 -27.11 4.79
N ARG A 240 -1.96 -27.86 3.69
CA ARG A 240 -0.87 -28.82 3.49
C ARG A 240 0.49 -28.18 3.76
N VAL A 241 0.72 -26.99 3.20
CA VAL A 241 2.00 -26.26 3.32
C VAL A 241 2.05 -25.50 4.64
N ARG A 242 0.96 -24.83 5.02
CA ARG A 242 0.86 -24.04 6.25
C ARG A 242 1.24 -24.84 7.49
N TYR A 243 0.78 -26.09 7.56
CA TYR A 243 1.00 -26.98 8.69
C TYR A 243 2.06 -28.06 8.42
N ALA A 244 2.77 -27.99 7.30
CA ALA A 244 3.87 -28.89 7.01
C ALA A 244 5.06 -28.65 7.97
N PRO A 245 5.87 -29.69 8.25
CA PRO A 245 7.17 -29.54 8.88
C PRO A 245 8.07 -28.52 8.16
N PRO A 246 8.96 -27.80 8.88
CA PRO A 246 9.78 -26.74 8.30
C PRO A 246 10.65 -27.15 7.10
N ASP A 247 11.20 -28.37 7.10
CA ASP A 247 12.07 -28.88 6.03
C ASP A 247 11.31 -29.18 4.72
N VAL A 248 10.04 -29.56 4.84
CA VAL A 248 9.13 -29.74 3.70
C VAL A 248 8.69 -28.37 3.19
N ARG A 249 8.24 -27.50 4.10
CA ARG A 249 7.74 -26.17 3.77
C ARG A 249 8.80 -25.28 3.12
N GLY A 250 10.04 -25.36 3.59
CA GLY A 250 11.18 -24.61 3.04
C GLY A 250 11.60 -25.02 1.63
N LYS A 251 10.97 -26.04 1.02
CA LYS A 251 11.21 -26.45 -0.38
C LYS A 251 10.07 -26.06 -1.32
N GLU A 252 8.92 -25.66 -0.79
CA GLU A 252 7.68 -25.46 -1.54
C GLU A 252 7.85 -24.46 -2.69
N PHE A 253 8.57 -23.36 -2.46
CA PHE A 253 8.79 -22.30 -3.46
C PHE A 253 10.24 -22.18 -3.93
N SER A 254 11.04 -23.25 -3.79
CA SER A 254 12.49 -23.26 -4.13
C SER A 254 12.81 -22.95 -5.60
N GLN A 255 11.84 -23.08 -6.50
CA GLN A 255 11.99 -22.73 -7.92
C GLN A 255 11.49 -21.33 -8.27
N HIS A 256 10.91 -20.60 -7.32
CA HIS A 256 10.30 -19.30 -7.53
C HIS A 256 11.07 -18.19 -6.84
N TYR A 257 11.05 -17.00 -7.44
CA TYR A 257 11.57 -15.79 -6.82
C TYR A 257 10.46 -15.11 -6.04
N GLY A 258 10.74 -14.76 -4.78
CA GLY A 258 9.79 -14.02 -3.96
C GLY A 258 9.95 -12.51 -4.07
N CYS A 259 11.19 -12.06 -4.27
CA CYS A 259 11.50 -10.66 -4.42
C CYS A 259 12.75 -10.40 -5.29
N PHE A 260 12.80 -9.19 -5.85
CA PHE A 260 13.93 -8.63 -6.56
C PHE A 260 14.39 -7.37 -5.85
N CYS A 261 15.58 -7.41 -5.28
CA CYS A 261 16.18 -6.36 -4.47
C CYS A 261 17.00 -5.44 -5.38
N VAL A 262 16.71 -4.14 -5.36
CA VAL A 262 17.44 -3.15 -6.18
C VAL A 262 18.84 -2.83 -5.59
N ASN A 263 19.20 -3.46 -4.47
CA ASN A 263 20.48 -3.31 -3.80
C ASN A 263 21.05 -4.67 -3.36
N ASP A 264 22.37 -4.87 -3.49
CA ASP A 264 23.10 -6.05 -3.03
C ASP A 264 23.74 -5.88 -1.63
N HIS A 265 23.75 -4.66 -1.07
CA HIS A 265 24.37 -4.34 0.23
C HIS A 265 23.40 -4.29 1.42
N GLY A 266 22.34 -5.11 1.42
CA GLY A 266 21.57 -5.45 2.63
C GLY A 266 20.29 -4.63 2.89
N ALA A 267 19.97 -3.63 2.07
CA ALA A 267 18.73 -2.85 2.19
C ALA A 267 17.70 -3.22 1.09
N CYS A 268 17.43 -4.53 0.93
CA CYS A 268 16.59 -5.05 -0.16
C CYS A 268 15.23 -4.35 -0.27
N PHE A 269 14.55 -4.16 0.87
CA PHE A 269 13.17 -3.66 0.91
C PHE A 269 13.04 -2.14 0.93
N THR A 270 14.16 -1.40 0.89
CA THR A 270 14.11 0.05 0.59
C THR A 270 13.51 0.29 -0.80
N SER A 271 13.85 -0.57 -1.76
CA SER A 271 13.27 -0.59 -3.11
C SER A 271 13.24 -2.04 -3.59
N VAL A 272 12.05 -2.63 -3.65
CA VAL A 272 11.87 -4.07 -3.91
C VAL A 272 10.73 -4.32 -4.88
N MET A 273 10.94 -5.25 -5.82
CA MET A 273 9.82 -5.86 -6.55
C MET A 273 9.38 -7.13 -5.84
N LEU A 274 8.15 -7.14 -5.32
CA LEU A 274 7.53 -8.30 -4.71
C LEU A 274 6.69 -9.03 -5.75
N THR A 275 6.91 -10.34 -5.89
CA THR A 275 6.16 -11.14 -6.86
C THR A 275 4.73 -11.38 -6.35
N ARG A 276 3.77 -11.45 -7.27
CA ARG A 276 2.38 -11.73 -6.89
C ARG A 276 2.24 -13.09 -6.20
N LEU A 277 3.02 -14.08 -6.62
CA LEU A 277 3.07 -15.39 -5.97
C LEU A 277 3.48 -15.27 -4.50
N ALA A 278 4.57 -14.55 -4.20
CA ALA A 278 4.97 -14.31 -2.82
C ALA A 278 3.91 -13.56 -2.01
N ILE A 279 3.33 -12.48 -2.56
CA ILE A 279 2.26 -11.73 -1.86
C ILE A 279 1.07 -12.66 -1.54
N SER A 280 0.76 -13.59 -2.46
CA SER A 280 -0.39 -14.49 -2.31
C SER A 280 -0.15 -15.64 -1.33
N THR A 281 1.10 -16.05 -1.08
CA THR A 281 1.44 -17.23 -0.27
C THR A 281 2.21 -16.90 1.03
N VAL A 282 3.02 -15.84 1.04
CA VAL A 282 3.65 -15.28 2.24
C VAL A 282 2.68 -14.36 2.99
N GLY A 283 1.83 -13.65 2.24
CA GLY A 283 0.83 -12.73 2.75
C GLY A 283 1.33 -11.30 2.80
N TYR A 284 0.68 -10.49 3.63
CA TYR A 284 1.01 -9.07 3.79
C TYR A 284 2.16 -8.83 4.76
N PHE A 285 2.73 -7.62 4.80
CA PHE A 285 3.61 -7.20 5.89
C PHE A 285 2.83 -7.25 7.22
N ASP A 286 3.48 -7.70 8.29
CA ASP A 286 2.86 -7.75 9.62
C ASP A 286 2.72 -6.33 10.17
N GLU A 287 1.47 -5.87 10.32
CA GLU A 287 1.13 -4.51 10.73
C GLU A 287 1.42 -4.22 12.22
N ASN A 288 1.84 -5.22 12.99
CA ASN A 288 2.31 -5.01 14.36
C ASN A 288 3.74 -4.46 14.44
N PHE A 289 4.54 -4.55 13.37
CA PHE A 289 5.80 -3.81 13.21
C PHE A 289 5.48 -2.34 12.94
N TYR A 290 5.19 -1.64 14.03
CA TYR A 290 4.64 -0.29 14.02
C TYR A 290 5.48 0.66 14.90
N PRO A 291 5.78 1.89 14.41
CA PRO A 291 5.32 2.46 13.15
C PRO A 291 6.15 2.09 11.92
N ALA A 292 7.36 1.57 12.08
CA ALA A 292 8.23 1.12 10.99
C ALA A 292 9.43 0.33 11.55
N TYR A 293 10.27 -0.13 10.62
CA TYR A 293 11.46 -0.93 10.81
C TYR A 293 11.18 -2.40 11.14
N PHE A 294 12.06 -3.30 10.71
CA PHE A 294 11.97 -4.75 10.91
C PHE A 294 10.84 -5.47 10.14
N GLU A 295 9.85 -4.76 9.58
CA GLU A 295 8.84 -5.39 8.71
C GLU A 295 9.45 -6.05 7.48
N ASP A 296 10.52 -5.47 6.96
CA ASP A 296 11.32 -5.99 5.84
C ASP A 296 12.06 -7.28 6.21
N VAL A 297 12.77 -7.24 7.34
CA VAL A 297 13.48 -8.39 7.91
C VAL A 297 12.51 -9.54 8.16
N GLU A 298 11.35 -9.23 8.74
CA GLU A 298 10.33 -10.21 9.06
C GLU A 298 9.69 -10.83 7.81
N TYR A 299 9.41 -10.01 6.79
CA TYR A 299 8.91 -10.53 5.52
C TYR A 299 9.94 -11.44 4.85
N GLY A 300 11.24 -11.08 4.91
CA GLY A 300 12.35 -11.92 4.47
C GLY A 300 12.45 -13.26 5.21
N PHE A 301 12.22 -13.28 6.52
CA PHE A 301 12.14 -14.54 7.27
C PHE A 301 11.03 -15.44 6.75
N ARG A 302 9.83 -14.90 6.52
CA ARG A 302 8.71 -15.70 5.99
C ARG A 302 8.96 -16.19 4.56
N LEU A 303 9.56 -15.36 3.70
CA LEU A 303 10.01 -15.77 2.36
C LEU A 303 10.94 -16.99 2.42
N LYS A 304 11.99 -16.90 3.26
CA LYS A 304 12.96 -17.98 3.44
C LYS A 304 12.33 -19.25 4.00
N LEU A 305 11.42 -19.14 4.97
CA LEU A 305 10.73 -20.28 5.57
C LEU A 305 9.75 -21.00 4.62
N LEU A 306 9.36 -20.35 3.53
CA LEU A 306 8.58 -20.93 2.43
C LEU A 306 9.48 -21.38 1.26
N GLY A 307 10.79 -21.13 1.32
CA GLY A 307 11.75 -21.57 0.31
C GLY A 307 11.91 -20.64 -0.89
N PHE A 308 11.37 -19.42 -0.87
CA PHE A 308 11.55 -18.48 -1.98
C PHE A 308 13.02 -18.10 -2.19
N LYS A 309 13.39 -17.88 -3.45
CA LYS A 309 14.65 -17.23 -3.82
C LYS A 309 14.52 -15.71 -3.76
N GLU A 310 15.59 -15.05 -3.35
CA GLU A 310 15.75 -13.60 -3.43
C GLU A 310 16.75 -13.27 -4.55
N ARG A 311 16.40 -12.31 -5.41
CA ARG A 311 17.27 -11.86 -6.49
C ARG A 311 17.86 -10.50 -6.15
N HIS A 312 19.14 -10.46 -5.81
CA HIS A 312 19.88 -9.21 -5.68
C HIS A 312 20.38 -8.75 -7.04
N ILE A 313 20.01 -7.53 -7.42
CA ILE A 313 20.47 -6.90 -8.64
C ILE A 313 21.92 -6.43 -8.48
N LYS A 314 22.75 -6.71 -9.50
CA LYS A 314 24.18 -6.37 -9.54
C LYS A 314 24.53 -5.38 -10.67
N TYR A 315 23.53 -4.78 -11.30
CA TYR A 315 23.71 -3.82 -12.38
C TYR A 315 23.23 -2.44 -11.95
N GLY A 316 23.96 -1.43 -12.41
CA GLY A 316 23.72 -0.04 -12.10
C GLY A 316 24.05 0.37 -10.67
N THR A 317 23.78 1.64 -10.38
CA THR A 317 24.07 2.29 -9.11
C THR A 317 22.76 2.65 -8.42
N PHE A 318 22.63 2.19 -7.18
CA PHE A 318 21.52 2.50 -6.30
C PHE A 318 22.05 3.28 -5.08
N VAL A 319 21.46 4.45 -4.82
CA VAL A 319 21.82 5.27 -3.66
C VAL A 319 20.59 5.43 -2.78
N HIS A 320 20.72 5.07 -1.50
CA HIS A 320 19.69 5.26 -0.48
C HIS A 320 20.18 6.28 0.56
N GLN A 321 19.42 7.36 0.74
CA GLN A 321 19.71 8.39 1.72
C GLN A 321 19.24 7.99 3.12
N THR A 322 19.93 7.01 3.69
CA THR A 322 19.55 6.34 4.94
C THR A 322 19.06 7.29 6.05
N SER A 323 18.03 6.83 6.78
CA SER A 323 17.47 7.53 7.93
C SER A 323 16.93 8.95 7.63
N LEU A 324 16.45 9.22 6.42
CA LEU A 324 15.92 10.53 6.04
C LEU A 324 14.84 11.04 7.01
N ASN A 325 13.77 10.26 7.22
CA ASN A 325 12.68 10.67 8.10
C ASN A 325 13.12 10.93 9.55
N VAL A 326 14.17 10.25 10.02
CA VAL A 326 14.81 10.56 11.32
C VAL A 326 15.46 11.94 11.27
N ARG A 327 16.27 12.22 10.24
CA ARG A 327 16.95 13.52 10.07
C ARG A 327 15.96 14.67 9.88
N LEU A 328 14.89 14.48 9.10
CA LEU A 328 13.83 15.46 8.90
C LEU A 328 13.07 15.72 10.19
N SER A 329 12.66 14.66 10.90
CA SER A 329 11.94 14.80 12.16
C SER A 329 12.74 15.57 13.22
N ALA A 330 14.07 15.53 13.21
CA ALA A 330 14.90 16.30 14.13
C ALA A 330 14.88 17.82 13.86
N LYS A 331 14.63 18.23 12.60
CA LYS A 331 14.68 19.62 12.16
C LYS A 331 13.31 20.28 12.08
N LEU A 332 12.30 19.53 11.62
CA LEU A 332 10.96 20.05 11.38
C LEU A 332 10.17 20.24 12.69
N LYS A 333 9.26 21.21 12.70
CA LYS A 333 8.35 21.49 13.83
C LYS A 333 6.90 21.13 13.55
N THR A 334 6.64 20.38 12.49
CA THR A 334 5.30 19.93 12.10
C THR A 334 4.76 18.90 13.10
N LYS A 335 3.44 18.70 13.11
CA LYS A 335 2.80 17.74 14.03
C LYS A 335 3.33 16.33 13.79
N GLU A 336 3.51 15.94 12.54
CA GLU A 336 4.03 14.65 12.11
C GLU A 336 5.47 14.45 12.55
N ALA A 337 6.32 15.47 12.41
CA ALA A 337 7.70 15.42 12.89
C ALA A 337 7.78 15.28 14.41
N ILE A 338 6.94 16.01 15.16
CA ILE A 338 6.83 15.88 16.62
C ILE A 338 6.36 14.47 17.00
N TRP A 339 5.34 13.96 16.32
CA TRP A 339 4.79 12.63 16.52
C TRP A 339 5.86 11.56 16.34
N PHE A 340 6.61 11.60 15.23
CA PHE A 340 7.65 10.62 14.94
C PHE A 340 8.78 10.65 15.98
N ARG A 341 9.20 11.85 16.42
CA ARG A 341 10.21 12.00 17.49
C ARG A 341 9.77 11.40 18.82
N ARG A 342 8.48 11.43 19.13
CA ARG A 342 7.93 10.81 20.35
C ARG A 342 7.83 9.30 20.24
N VAL A 343 7.36 8.80 19.09
CA VAL A 343 7.08 7.36 18.92
C VAL A 343 8.36 6.56 18.69
N ARG A 344 9.32 7.05 17.89
CA ARG A 344 10.53 6.30 17.54
C ARG A 344 11.30 5.76 18.76
N PRO A 345 11.56 6.54 19.82
CA PRO A 345 12.28 6.06 21.00
C PRO A 345 11.57 4.96 21.80
N LEU A 346 10.28 4.70 21.58
CA LEU A 346 9.56 3.65 22.29
C LEU A 346 10.08 2.24 21.96
N GLY A 347 10.74 2.07 20.81
CA GLY A 347 11.25 0.77 20.36
C GLY A 347 10.15 -0.29 20.24
N ALA A 348 8.91 0.13 19.97
CA ALA A 348 7.73 -0.73 19.97
C ALA A 348 7.89 -1.93 19.03
N THR A 349 8.33 -1.66 17.80
CA THR A 349 8.74 -2.65 16.80
C THR A 349 9.67 -3.72 17.37
N TYR A 350 10.76 -3.33 18.04
CA TYR A 350 11.75 -4.29 18.55
C TYR A 350 11.21 -5.11 19.72
N LYS A 351 10.33 -4.55 20.55
CA LYS A 351 9.63 -5.35 21.57
C LYS A 351 8.73 -6.41 20.94
N TYR A 352 8.07 -6.08 19.83
CA TYR A 352 7.28 -7.05 19.08
C TYR A 352 8.16 -8.08 18.37
N ALA A 353 9.30 -7.68 17.79
CA ALA A 353 10.29 -8.58 17.20
C ALA A 353 10.80 -9.63 18.22
N LEU A 354 11.10 -9.19 19.45
CA LEU A 354 11.47 -10.10 20.54
C LEU A 354 10.34 -11.07 20.89
N ALA A 355 9.09 -10.60 20.97
CA ALA A 355 7.96 -11.47 21.27
C ALA A 355 7.71 -12.51 20.15
N LYS A 356 7.73 -12.07 18.88
CA LYS A 356 7.43 -12.91 17.73
C LYS A 356 8.58 -13.83 17.34
N TRP A 357 9.82 -13.36 17.40
CA TRP A 357 10.97 -14.08 16.85
C TRP A 357 12.07 -14.35 17.87
N GLY A 358 11.95 -13.90 19.12
CA GLY A 358 13.00 -14.04 20.12
C GLY A 358 14.28 -13.26 19.78
N ARG A 359 14.23 -12.33 18.83
CA ARG A 359 15.40 -11.56 18.34
C ARG A 359 15.00 -10.22 17.73
N THR A 360 15.95 -9.29 17.67
CA THR A 360 15.81 -7.94 17.09
C THR A 360 16.68 -7.71 15.85
N GLY A 361 17.36 -8.75 15.36
CA GLY A 361 18.22 -8.67 14.18
C GLY A 361 18.25 -9.99 13.39
N MET A 362 18.88 -9.92 12.21
CA MET A 362 18.97 -11.05 11.27
C MET A 362 19.98 -12.13 11.71
N CYS A 363 21.02 -11.75 12.48
CA CYS A 363 22.11 -12.65 12.86
C CYS A 363 21.97 -13.19 14.29
N CYS A 364 22.04 -14.53 14.37
CA CYS A 364 22.18 -15.42 15.54
C CYS A 364 21.08 -15.37 16.63
N GLY A 365 20.56 -16.55 16.97
CA GLY A 365 19.56 -16.73 18.04
C GLY A 365 18.10 -16.52 17.62
N GLY A 366 17.19 -16.61 18.58
CA GLY A 366 15.74 -16.47 18.38
C GLY A 366 15.04 -17.77 17.95
N TYR A 367 13.75 -17.64 17.65
CA TYR A 367 12.88 -18.71 17.19
C TYR A 367 13.03 -18.93 15.68
N GLU A 368 12.92 -20.19 15.26
CA GLU A 368 12.89 -20.55 13.83
C GLU A 368 11.56 -20.19 13.17
N GLU A 369 10.47 -20.23 13.93
CA GLU A 369 9.11 -19.92 13.48
C GLU A 369 8.47 -18.83 14.34
N PRO A 370 7.45 -18.12 13.84
CA PRO A 370 6.72 -17.11 14.60
C PRO A 370 6.18 -17.66 15.93
N PHE A 371 6.48 -16.94 17.01
CA PHE A 371 6.16 -17.29 18.39
C PHE A 371 6.57 -18.74 18.71
N ASN A 372 7.76 -19.16 18.26
CA ASN A 372 8.28 -20.51 18.46
C ASN A 372 7.35 -21.63 17.93
N GLY A 373 6.75 -21.39 16.76
CA GLY A 373 5.84 -22.32 16.09
C GLY A 373 4.40 -22.29 16.65
N THR A 374 4.09 -21.34 17.54
CA THR A 374 2.74 -21.19 18.11
C THR A 374 1.72 -20.81 17.03
N ILE A 375 2.11 -20.04 16.01
CA ILE A 375 1.25 -19.71 14.86
C ILE A 375 1.95 -20.07 13.55
N PRO A 376 1.19 -20.30 12.46
CA PRO A 376 1.79 -20.59 11.16
C PRO A 376 2.56 -19.39 10.59
N VAL A 377 3.48 -19.69 9.66
CA VAL A 377 4.40 -18.71 9.09
C VAL A 377 3.71 -17.53 8.38
N ASP A 378 2.55 -17.75 7.76
CA ASP A 378 1.80 -16.71 7.03
C ASP A 378 0.81 -15.91 7.90
N VAL A 379 0.80 -16.18 9.20
CA VAL A 379 -0.23 -15.67 10.11
C VAL A 379 0.31 -14.56 11.00
N TRP A 380 -0.49 -13.52 11.17
CA TRP A 380 -0.34 -12.55 12.26
C TRP A 380 -1.71 -12.04 12.69
N VAL A 381 -1.82 -11.67 13.97
CA VAL A 381 -3.02 -11.07 14.57
C VAL A 381 -2.67 -9.66 15.01
N LYS A 382 -3.43 -8.67 14.55
CA LYS A 382 -3.19 -7.26 14.83
C LYS A 382 -3.58 -6.91 16.26
N ASP A 383 -2.63 -6.41 17.02
CA ASP A 383 -2.90 -5.74 18.29
C ASP A 383 -3.27 -4.27 18.03
N ALA A 384 -4.51 -4.06 17.57
CA ALA A 384 -5.04 -2.73 17.29
C ALA A 384 -5.08 -1.83 18.54
N ALA A 385 -5.21 -2.41 19.74
CA ALA A 385 -5.17 -1.67 20.98
C ALA A 385 -3.77 -1.10 21.23
N ARG A 386 -2.72 -1.89 21.05
CA ARG A 386 -1.32 -1.43 21.14
C ARG A 386 -1.01 -0.33 20.15
N ILE A 387 -1.42 -0.46 18.89
CA ILE A 387 -1.19 0.57 17.86
C ILE A 387 -1.87 1.89 18.27
N ARG A 388 -3.14 1.84 18.70
CA ARG A 388 -3.87 3.04 19.17
C ARG A 388 -3.17 3.73 20.34
N ARG A 389 -2.64 2.98 21.32
CA ARG A 389 -1.86 3.56 22.43
C ARG A 389 -0.61 4.29 21.95
N ILE A 390 0.09 3.73 20.97
CA ILE A 390 1.30 4.33 20.39
C ILE A 390 0.94 5.61 19.61
N GLN A 391 -0.13 5.58 18.81
CA GLN A 391 -0.66 6.75 18.10
C GLN A 391 -1.00 7.89 19.06
N ALA A 392 -1.83 7.62 20.08
CA ALA A 392 -2.25 8.60 21.10
C ALA A 392 -1.05 9.23 21.84
N TYR A 393 -0.04 8.41 22.19
CA TYR A 393 1.19 8.92 22.78
C TYR A 393 1.97 9.84 21.82
N GLY A 394 2.09 9.47 20.55
CA GLY A 394 2.73 10.31 19.54
C GLY A 394 2.06 11.68 19.40
N HIS A 395 0.72 11.72 19.40
CA HIS A 395 -0.03 12.98 19.35
C HIS A 395 0.00 13.77 20.67
N GLY A 396 0.51 13.17 21.75
CA GLY A 396 0.64 13.82 23.05
C GLY A 396 -0.66 13.83 23.87
N GLU A 397 -1.62 13.00 23.49
CA GLU A 397 -2.84 12.75 24.26
C GLU A 397 -2.50 12.09 25.61
N TRP A 398 -1.42 11.30 25.63
CA TRP A 398 -0.94 10.58 26.81
C TRP A 398 0.39 11.14 27.28
N LYS A 399 0.45 11.55 28.55
CA LYS A 399 1.70 12.08 29.15
C LYS A 399 2.67 10.99 29.61
N ARG A 400 2.17 9.78 29.90
CA ARG A 400 2.96 8.63 30.34
C ARG A 400 3.31 7.74 29.15
N VAL A 401 4.50 7.16 29.16
CA VAL A 401 4.95 6.18 28.17
C VAL A 401 3.98 4.99 28.17
N PRO A 402 3.39 4.61 27.03
CA PRO A 402 2.42 3.53 26.97
C PRO A 402 3.08 2.15 27.10
N ASN A 403 2.32 1.14 27.50
CA ASN A 403 2.73 -0.25 27.30
C ASN A 403 2.71 -0.58 25.79
N VAL A 404 3.89 -0.83 25.23
CA VAL A 404 4.13 -1.20 23.83
C VAL A 404 4.42 -2.69 23.63
N GLY A 405 4.24 -3.51 24.68
CA GLY A 405 4.24 -4.96 24.57
C GLY A 405 3.03 -5.46 23.79
N TYR A 406 3.21 -6.55 23.05
CA TYR A 406 2.16 -7.23 22.31
C TYR A 406 1.34 -8.13 23.24
N ASP A 407 0.02 -8.09 23.10
CA ASP A 407 -0.88 -8.98 23.83
C ASP A 407 -0.90 -10.37 23.19
N THR A 408 -0.19 -11.32 23.81
CA THR A 408 -0.10 -12.69 23.31
C THR A 408 -1.39 -13.49 23.46
N SER A 409 -2.34 -13.05 24.30
CA SER A 409 -3.66 -13.71 24.40
C SER A 409 -4.44 -13.63 23.09
N LEU A 410 -4.16 -12.63 22.25
CA LEU A 410 -4.73 -12.49 20.90
C LEU A 410 -4.39 -13.68 19.98
N LEU A 411 -3.38 -14.48 20.33
CA LEU A 411 -2.98 -15.65 19.54
C LEU A 411 -3.83 -16.89 19.84
N GLU A 412 -4.50 -16.96 21.00
CA GLU A 412 -5.27 -18.13 21.44
C GLU A 412 -6.21 -18.69 20.37
N PRO A 413 -6.98 -17.87 19.61
CA PRO A 413 -7.89 -18.38 18.60
C PRO A 413 -7.20 -19.02 17.38
N VAL A 414 -5.90 -18.76 17.17
CA VAL A 414 -5.15 -19.14 15.97
C VAL A 414 -3.97 -20.07 16.25
N MET A 415 -3.68 -20.36 17.52
CA MET A 415 -2.55 -21.20 17.95
C MET A 415 -2.61 -22.59 17.34
N THR A 416 -1.49 -23.13 16.87
CA THR A 416 -1.36 -24.48 16.31
C THR A 416 -1.47 -25.59 17.37
N LYS A 417 -1.28 -25.24 18.65
CA LYS A 417 -1.33 -26.13 19.81
C LYS A 417 -2.45 -25.65 20.75
N SER A 418 -3.26 -26.59 21.25
CA SER A 418 -4.20 -26.39 22.35
C SER A 418 -3.67 -27.10 23.58
#